data_AF-A0A218QUF1-F1
#
_entry.id   AF-A0A218QUF1-F1
#
_cell.length_a   1.000
_cell.length_b   1.000
_cell.length_c   1.000
_cell.angle_alpha   90.00
_cell.angle_beta   90.00
_cell.angle_gamma   90.00
#
_symmetry.space_group_name_H-M   'P 1'
#
loop_
_entity.id
_entity.type
_entity.pdbx_description
1 polymer ?
#
loop_
_entity_poly.entity_id
_entity_poly.type
_entity_poly.pdbx_seq_one_letter_code
_entity_poly.pdbx_strand_id
1 'polypeptide(L)'
;MQPNRKPPTFFVQLLDLLLMELTNWRWSWRSTVLTSMVAPILSIVALGSLAQGSGQNSLAYILTGNLIMSLMFSNHNNLASRFTYMRFAGTLDYYATLPINRQALIIATVLSFFLLSLP
;
A
#
# COMPACT_ATOMS: atom_id res chain seq x y z
N MET A 1 27.10 -21.67 -25.34
CA MET A 1 26.59 -20.32 -25.68
C MET A 1 25.27 -20.11 -24.95
N GLN A 2 25.23 -19.26 -23.93
CA GLN A 2 23.94 -18.93 -23.29
C GLN A 2 23.13 -18.08 -24.29
N PRO A 3 21.84 -18.37 -24.52
CA PRO A 3 21.03 -17.61 -25.45
C PRO A 3 20.97 -16.14 -24.99
N ASN A 4 21.22 -15.22 -25.93
CA ASN A 4 21.14 -13.78 -25.72
C ASN A 4 19.67 -13.37 -25.46
N ARG A 5 19.23 -13.52 -24.21
CA ARG A 5 17.89 -13.13 -23.79
C ARG A 5 17.86 -11.61 -23.63
N LYS A 6 17.22 -10.94 -24.59
CA LYS A 6 16.94 -9.51 -24.50
C LYS A 6 16.13 -9.25 -23.23
N PRO A 7 16.45 -8.21 -22.45
CA PRO A 7 15.66 -7.87 -21.27
C PRO A 7 14.22 -7.56 -21.72
N PRO A 8 13.20 -8.00 -20.95
CA PRO A 8 11.81 -7.71 -21.24
C PRO A 8 11.57 -6.19 -21.26
N THR A 9 10.61 -5.74 -22.06
CA THR A 9 10.25 -4.32 -22.15
C THR A 9 9.74 -3.79 -20.81
N PHE A 10 9.87 -2.48 -20.58
CA PHE A 10 9.47 -1.84 -19.32
C PHE A 10 8.03 -2.15 -18.90
N PHE A 11 7.08 -2.12 -19.84
CA PHE A 11 5.68 -2.42 -19.57
C PHE A 11 5.44 -3.87 -19.15
N VAL A 12 6.16 -4.82 -19.76
CA VAL A 12 6.06 -6.24 -19.39
C VAL A 12 6.64 -6.44 -17.99
N GLN A 13 7.80 -5.84 -17.68
CA GLN A 13 8.35 -5.88 -16.33
C GLN A 13 7.40 -5.27 -15.29
N LEU A 14 6.79 -4.12 -15.60
CA LEU A 14 5.85 -3.45 -14.72
C LEU A 14 4.63 -4.33 -14.44
N LEU A 15 4.05 -4.92 -15.49
CA LEU A 15 2.86 -5.76 -15.39
C LEU A 15 3.16 -7.05 -14.61
N ASP A 16 4.28 -7.70 -14.87
CA ASP A 16 4.71 -8.92 -14.16
C ASP A 16 4.92 -8.64 -12.67
N LEU A 17 5.62 -7.55 -12.34
CA LEU A 17 5.84 -7.14 -10.94
C LEU A 17 4.52 -6.76 -10.26
N LEU A 18 3.61 -6.10 -10.95
CA LEU A 18 2.31 -5.72 -10.42
C LEU A 18 1.46 -6.97 -10.12
N LEU A 19 1.41 -7.94 -11.03
CA LEU A 19 0.71 -9.21 -10.81
C LEU A 19 1.33 -10.00 -9.64
N MET A 20 2.65 -9.96 -9.50
CA MET A 20 3.37 -10.59 -8.40
C MET A 20 2.99 -9.95 -7.05
N GLU A 21 3.01 -8.62 -6.96
CA GLU A 21 2.60 -7.90 -5.75
C GLU A 21 1.12 -8.13 -5.39
N LEU A 22 0.22 -8.10 -6.38
CA LEU A 22 -1.22 -8.41 -6.18
C LEU A 22 -1.46 -9.84 -5.69
N THR A 23 -0.66 -10.80 -6.15
CA THR A 23 -0.78 -12.21 -5.73
C THR A 23 -0.34 -12.38 -4.28
N ASN A 24 0.73 -11.68 -3.88
CA ASN A 24 1.24 -11.73 -2.51
C ASN A 24 0.19 -11.25 -1.50
N TRP A 25 -0.64 -10.29 -1.92
CA TRP A 25 -1.65 -9.68 -1.06
C TRP A 25 -2.81 -10.60 -0.64
N ARG A 26 -3.13 -11.63 -1.43
CA ARG A 26 -4.22 -12.57 -1.12
C ARG A 26 -4.08 -13.23 0.25
N TRP A 27 -2.88 -13.25 0.80
CA TRP A 27 -2.58 -13.89 2.07
C TRP A 27 -2.48 -12.90 3.25
N SER A 28 -2.20 -11.61 2.99
CA SER A 28 -2.01 -10.59 4.03
C SER A 28 -3.21 -9.65 4.23
N TRP A 29 -4.16 -9.59 3.29
CA TRP A 29 -5.26 -8.61 3.29
C TRP A 29 -6.03 -8.54 4.62
N ARG A 30 -6.27 -9.68 5.28
CA ARG A 30 -7.00 -9.73 6.57
C ARG A 30 -6.28 -8.97 7.66
N SER A 31 -4.97 -9.22 7.80
CA SER A 31 -4.15 -8.56 8.81
C SER A 31 -4.09 -7.06 8.57
N THR A 32 -4.02 -6.65 7.31
CA THR A 32 -3.97 -5.24 6.93
C THR A 32 -5.28 -4.53 7.19
N VAL A 33 -6.42 -5.12 6.82
CA VAL A 33 -7.74 -4.53 7.11
C VAL A 33 -7.92 -4.39 8.62
N LEU A 34 -7.64 -5.44 9.39
CA LEU A 34 -7.77 -5.41 10.85
C LEU A 34 -6.90 -4.32 11.49
N THR A 35 -5.62 -4.26 11.14
CA THR A 35 -4.69 -3.27 11.72
C THR A 35 -4.97 -1.83 11.25
N SER A 36 -5.39 -1.66 10.01
CA SER A 36 -5.68 -0.34 9.45
C SER A 36 -7.00 0.25 9.93
N MET A 37 -7.95 -0.55 10.44
CA MET A 37 -9.22 -0.05 10.98
C MET A 37 -9.13 0.40 12.45
N VAL A 38 -8.10 -0.01 13.21
CA VAL A 38 -7.98 0.35 14.62
C VAL A 38 -7.83 1.87 14.81
N ALA A 39 -6.87 2.47 14.10
CA ALA A 39 -6.59 3.89 14.18
C ALA A 39 -7.80 4.79 13.79
N PRO A 40 -8.49 4.59 12.64
CA PRO A 40 -9.66 5.39 12.30
C PRO A 40 -10.79 5.25 13.30
N ILE A 41 -11.08 4.03 13.79
CA ILE A 41 -12.16 3.82 14.77
C ILE A 41 -11.86 4.59 16.06
N LEU A 42 -10.64 4.46 16.59
CA LEU A 42 -10.22 5.22 17.77
C LEU A 42 -10.30 6.73 17.53
N SER A 43 -9.91 7.20 16.35
CA SER A 43 -9.98 8.60 15.96
C SER A 43 -11.43 9.11 15.85
N ILE A 44 -12.36 8.34 15.26
CA ILE A 44 -13.80 8.69 15.23
C ILE A 44 -14.35 8.81 16.65
N VAL A 45 -14.04 7.85 17.53
CA VAL A 45 -14.53 7.87 18.92
C VAL A 45 -13.94 9.05 19.70
N ALA A 46 -12.65 9.32 19.54
CA ALA A 46 -11.98 10.42 20.23
C ALA A 46 -12.49 11.78 19.72
N LEU A 47 -12.45 12.03 18.41
CA LEU A 47 -12.87 13.30 17.82
C LEU A 47 -14.39 13.51 17.91
N GLY A 48 -15.17 12.45 17.79
CA GLY A 48 -16.63 12.49 17.93
C GLY A 48 -17.07 12.80 19.36
N SER A 49 -16.34 12.33 20.38
CA SER A 49 -16.63 12.69 21.78
C SER A 49 -16.28 14.16 22.08
N LEU A 50 -15.19 14.67 21.51
CA LEU A 50 -14.78 16.07 21.65
C LEU A 50 -15.69 17.05 20.90
N ALA A 51 -16.30 16.63 19.80
CA ALA A 51 -17.17 17.45 18.96
C ALA A 51 -18.66 17.38 19.34
N GLN A 52 -19.01 16.76 20.48
CA GLN A 52 -20.38 16.77 20.99
C GLN A 52 -20.81 18.21 21.30
N GLY A 53 -21.62 18.79 20.40
CA GLY A 53 -22.13 20.17 20.50
C GLY A 53 -21.76 21.07 19.32
N SER A 54 -20.85 20.65 18.43
CA SER A 54 -20.33 21.47 17.31
C SER A 54 -21.22 21.54 16.06
N GLY A 55 -22.43 20.97 16.13
CA GLY A 55 -23.39 20.92 15.02
C GLY A 55 -23.10 19.82 13.97
N GLN A 56 -24.14 19.42 13.22
CA GLN A 56 -24.10 18.27 12.31
C GLN A 56 -23.05 18.39 11.19
N ASN A 57 -22.80 19.60 10.69
CA ASN A 57 -21.80 19.85 9.64
C ASN A 57 -20.38 19.60 10.15
N SER A 58 -20.06 19.96 11.40
CA SER A 58 -18.74 19.73 11.98
C SER A 58 -18.43 18.23 12.11
N LEU A 59 -19.42 17.43 12.53
CA LEU A 59 -19.29 15.97 12.61
C LEU A 59 -19.06 15.34 11.23
N ALA A 60 -19.72 15.84 10.18
CA ALA A 60 -19.51 15.35 8.80
C ALA A 60 -18.09 15.64 8.28
N TYR A 61 -17.52 16.80 8.60
CA TYR A 61 -16.13 17.14 8.25
C TYR A 61 -15.12 16.28 9.02
N ILE A 62 -15.36 16.03 10.31
CA ILE A 62 -14.51 15.15 11.12
C ILE A 62 -14.52 13.73 10.54
N LEU A 63 -15.69 13.21 10.19
CA LEU A 63 -15.83 11.87 9.61
C LEU A 63 -15.09 11.77 8.27
N THR A 64 -15.34 12.69 7.35
CA THR A 64 -14.72 12.68 6.01
C THR A 64 -13.22 12.89 6.07
N GLY A 65 -12.75 13.85 6.87
CA GLY A 65 -11.32 14.10 7.08
C GLY A 65 -10.62 12.89 7.69
N ASN A 66 -11.22 12.26 8.70
CA ASN A 66 -10.64 11.08 9.32
C ASN A 66 -10.61 9.87 8.38
N LEU A 67 -11.62 9.68 7.54
CA LEU A 67 -11.62 8.63 6.52
C LEU A 67 -10.48 8.83 5.52
N ILE A 68 -10.32 10.04 4.98
CA ILE A 68 -9.24 10.37 4.03
C ILE A 68 -7.88 10.14 4.70
N MET A 69 -7.68 10.70 5.89
CA MET A 69 -6.40 10.58 6.61
C MET A 69 -6.07 9.13 6.92
N SER A 70 -7.05 8.35 7.39
CA SER A 70 -6.86 6.93 7.65
C SER A 70 -6.49 6.14 6.41
N LEU A 71 -7.16 6.38 5.27
CA LEU A 71 -6.83 5.72 4.02
C LEU A 71 -5.41 6.07 3.56
N MET A 72 -5.04 7.35 3.61
CA MET A 72 -3.69 7.80 3.22
C MET A 72 -2.60 7.21 4.12
N PHE A 73 -2.75 7.31 5.45
CA PHE A 73 -1.74 6.78 6.38
C PHE A 73 -1.67 5.26 6.36
N SER A 74 -2.80 4.57 6.26
CA SER A 74 -2.83 3.11 6.09
C SER A 74 -2.05 2.70 4.85
N ASN A 75 -2.35 3.33 3.70
CA ASN A 75 -1.69 3.01 2.44
C ASN A 75 -0.17 3.28 2.52
N HIS A 76 0.22 4.42 3.08
CA HIS A 76 1.62 4.78 3.25
C HIS A 76 2.37 3.81 4.18
N ASN A 77 1.76 3.43 5.30
CA ASN A 77 2.35 2.50 6.26
C ASN A 77 2.53 1.10 5.65
N ASN A 78 1.55 0.63 4.86
CA ASN A 78 1.64 -0.65 4.16
C ASN A 78 2.77 -0.65 3.12
N LEU A 79 2.93 0.44 2.37
CA LEU A 79 4.04 0.61 1.43
C LEU A 79 5.39 0.59 2.15
N ALA A 80 5.53 1.36 3.23
CA ALA A 80 6.75 1.40 4.03
C ALA A 80 7.09 0.02 4.61
N SER A 81 6.10 -0.68 5.16
CA SER A 81 6.24 -2.04 5.68
C SER A 81 6.68 -3.02 4.60
N ARG A 82 6.11 -2.94 3.39
CA ARG A 82 6.48 -3.81 2.27
C ARG A 82 7.95 -3.63 1.87
N PHE A 83 8.42 -2.40 1.70
CA PHE A 83 9.84 -2.14 1.39
C PHE A 83 10.77 -2.56 2.52
N THR A 84 10.34 -2.35 3.77
CA THR A 84 11.09 -2.79 4.96
C THR A 84 11.20 -4.31 4.99
N TYR A 85 10.11 -5.02 4.74
CA TYR A 85 10.09 -6.48 4.63
C TYR A 85 10.99 -6.98 3.49
N MET A 86 10.91 -6.39 2.30
CA MET A 86 11.77 -6.77 1.17
C MET A 86 13.26 -6.54 1.47
N ARG A 87 13.59 -5.52 2.28
CA ARG A 87 14.95 -5.29 2.76
C ARG A 87 15.40 -6.38 3.74
N PHE A 88 14.57 -6.72 4.74
CA PHE A 88 14.91 -7.74 5.73
C PHE A 88 14.96 -9.16 5.15
N ALA A 89 14.09 -9.46 4.18
CA ALA A 89 14.04 -10.76 3.52
C ALA A 89 15.09 -10.92 2.40
N GLY A 90 15.97 -9.93 2.18
CA GLY A 90 16.99 -9.96 1.11
C GLY A 90 16.40 -9.91 -0.31
N THR A 91 15.11 -9.62 -0.46
CA THR A 91 14.43 -9.61 -1.76
C THR A 91 14.89 -8.43 -2.62
N LEU A 92 15.24 -7.30 -2.00
CA LEU A 92 15.84 -6.16 -2.71
C LEU A 92 17.20 -6.51 -3.31
N ASP A 93 18.02 -7.27 -2.58
CA ASP A 93 19.33 -7.73 -3.07
C ASP A 93 19.16 -8.72 -4.21
N TYR A 94 18.18 -9.64 -4.09
CA TYR A 94 17.81 -10.54 -5.16
C TYR A 94 17.35 -9.77 -6.41
N TYR A 95 16.46 -8.79 -6.27
CA TYR A 95 16.03 -7.96 -7.39
C TYR A 95 17.16 -7.14 -8.01
N ALA A 96 18.17 -6.75 -7.23
CA ALA A 96 19.36 -6.08 -7.75
C ALA A 96 20.23 -6.99 -8.63
N THR A 97 20.15 -8.32 -8.47
CA THR A 97 20.85 -9.28 -9.35
C THR A 97 20.13 -9.49 -10.69
N LEU A 98 18.84 -9.17 -10.76
CA LEU A 98 18.03 -9.29 -11.96
C LEU A 98 18.10 -7.99 -12.81
N PRO A 99 18.02 -8.09 -14.15
CA PRO A 99 18.04 -6.92 -15.04
C PRO A 99 16.67 -6.23 -15.09
N ILE A 100 16.11 -5.88 -13.93
CA ILE A 100 14.83 -5.21 -13.76
C ILE A 100 15.02 -3.73 -13.43
N ASN A 101 14.12 -2.90 -13.95
CA ASN A 101 14.14 -1.47 -13.66
C ASN A 101 13.58 -1.19 -12.25
N ARG A 102 14.38 -0.52 -11.41
CA ARG A 102 13.98 -0.11 -10.04
C ARG A 102 12.70 0.73 -10.03
N GLN A 103 12.51 1.58 -11.04
CA GLN A 103 11.32 2.40 -11.18
C GLN A 103 10.07 1.54 -11.43
N ALA A 104 10.18 0.47 -12.23
CA ALA A 104 9.07 -0.43 -12.48
C ALA A 104 8.63 -1.13 -11.19
N LEU A 105 9.57 -1.55 -10.35
CA LEU A 105 9.28 -2.16 -9.04
C LEU A 105 8.57 -1.19 -8.10
N ILE A 106 9.06 0.06 -8.01
CA ILE A 106 8.42 1.08 -7.16
C ILE A 106 6.99 1.36 -7.65
N ILE A 107 6.82 1.59 -8.95
CA ILE A 107 5.51 1.89 -9.54
C ILE A 107 4.55 0.71 -9.39
N ALA A 108 5.00 -0.52 -9.64
CA ALA A 108 4.19 -1.73 -9.45
C ALA A 108 3.71 -1.87 -8.01
N THR A 109 4.60 -1.64 -7.04
CA THR A 109 4.27 -1.72 -5.61
C THR A 109 3.24 -0.65 -5.25
N VAL A 110 3.48 0.61 -5.61
CA VAL A 110 2.57 1.73 -5.34
C VAL A 110 1.20 1.51 -5.98
N LEU A 111 1.17 1.10 -7.26
CA LEU A 111 -0.09 0.81 -7.96
C LEU A 111 -0.86 -0.33 -7.31
N SER A 112 -0.18 -1.39 -6.88
CA SER A 112 -0.83 -2.54 -6.25
C SER A 112 -1.54 -2.13 -4.97
N PHE A 113 -0.87 -1.37 -4.09
CA PHE A 113 -1.48 -0.89 -2.86
C PHE A 113 -2.54 0.20 -3.09
N PHE A 114 -2.34 1.07 -4.07
CA PHE A 114 -3.34 2.07 -4.44
C PHE A 114 -4.64 1.42 -4.92
N LEU A 115 -4.56 0.46 -5.86
CA LEU A 115 -5.71 -0.28 -6.37
C LEU A 115 -6.47 -1.01 -5.26
N LEU A 116 -5.76 -1.50 -4.25
CA LEU A 116 -6.35 -2.16 -3.08
C LEU A 116 -6.96 -1.20 -2.05
N SER A 117 -6.50 0.06 -2.05
CA SER A 117 -7.02 1.10 -1.16
C SER A 117 -8.24 1.84 -1.73
N LEU A 118 -8.56 1.60 -3.00
CA LEU A 118 -9.80 2.09 -3.60
C LEU A 118 -10.98 1.36 -2.94
N PRO A 119 -11.96 2.09 -2.38
CA PRO A 119 -13.14 1.51 -1.75
C PRO A 119 -14.05 0.77 -2.73
#